data_AF-A0A5C5WQH6-F1
#
_entry.id   AF-A0A5C5WQH6-F1
#
_cell.length_a   1.000
_cell.length_b   1.000
_cell.length_c   1.000
_cell.angle_alpha   90.00
_cell.angle_beta   90.00
_cell.angle_gamma   90.00
#
_symmetry.space_group_name_H-M   'P 1'
#
loop_
_entity.id
_entity.type
_entity.pdbx_description
1 polymer ?
#
loop_
_entity_poly.entity_id
_entity_poly.type
_entity_poly.pdbx_seq_one_letter_code
_entity_poly.pdbx_strand_id
1 'polypeptide(L)'
;MAIDRLSIILVHRAGKNDAGGSSAALDKLTEQLVGNLLGRPGIDVTLVGPLDDLQPGSTDALTLESMTGDVAVLTRVSIDQAMVQLASLGFAGQRARHLGDPTAPVASAAARRIYAFDLHQPWTIQQWIDALERLRQVKSVKTFDLMPGASRSVSDASKPVSPRFQAEPIIKQSAHQSPPVGQSGSPPSDGHLDDLLDQLDQSDL
;
A
#
# COMPACT_ATOMS: atom_id res chain seq x y z
N MET A 1 18.11 -8.40 -13.99
CA MET A 1 16.73 -8.88 -14.19
C MET A 1 15.92 -8.42 -12.98
N ALA A 2 14.94 -7.52 -13.15
CA ALA A 2 14.13 -7.05 -12.02
C ALA A 2 13.21 -8.19 -11.57
N ILE A 3 13.32 -8.57 -10.29
CA ILE A 3 12.42 -9.55 -9.67
C ILE A 3 11.09 -8.85 -9.43
N ASP A 4 10.01 -9.32 -10.06
CA ASP A 4 8.67 -8.83 -9.78
C ASP A 4 8.29 -9.19 -8.34
N ARG A 5 7.93 -8.18 -7.55
CA ARG A 5 7.66 -8.31 -6.13
C ARG A 5 6.16 -8.43 -5.86
N LEU A 6 5.80 -9.27 -4.90
CA LEU A 6 4.46 -9.32 -4.30
C LEU A 6 4.54 -8.69 -2.91
N SER A 7 3.89 -7.53 -2.73
CA SER A 7 3.67 -6.95 -1.42
C SER A 7 2.48 -7.63 -0.75
N ILE A 8 2.68 -8.07 0.48
CA ILE A 8 1.71 -8.76 1.31
C ILE A 8 1.47 -7.93 2.56
N ILE A 9 0.24 -7.50 2.76
CA ILE A 9 -0.22 -6.85 3.98
C ILE A 9 -0.84 -7.93 4.85
N LEU A 10 -0.29 -8.15 6.03
CA LEU A 10 -0.87 -9.05 7.01
C LEU A 10 -1.47 -8.20 8.15
N VAL A 11 -2.79 -8.24 8.25
CA VAL A 11 -3.55 -7.52 9.28
C VAL A 11 -3.55 -8.36 10.55
N HIS A 12 -2.86 -7.90 11.59
CA HIS A 12 -2.85 -8.54 12.89
C HIS A 12 -3.60 -7.70 13.92
N ARG A 13 -4.18 -8.37 14.90
CA ARG A 13 -4.74 -7.73 16.08
C ARG A 13 -3.85 -8.07 17.25
N ALA A 14 -3.12 -7.09 17.78
CA ALA A 14 -2.40 -7.28 19.03
C ALA A 14 -3.42 -7.51 20.14
N GLY A 15 -3.39 -8.69 20.75
CA GLY A 15 -4.40 -9.15 21.69
C GLY A 15 -4.51 -8.24 22.91
N LYS A 16 -5.71 -7.70 23.14
CA LYS A 16 -6.13 -7.18 24.43
C LYS A 16 -6.85 -8.31 25.17
N ASN A 17 -6.10 -9.26 25.74
CA ASN A 17 -6.58 -10.31 26.65
C ASN A 17 -7.91 -11.00 26.30
N ASP A 18 -8.12 -11.39 25.04
CA ASP A 18 -9.29 -12.21 24.70
C ASP A 18 -9.00 -13.67 25.05
N ALA A 19 -9.51 -14.10 26.20
CA ALA A 19 -9.45 -15.47 26.75
C ALA A 19 -10.27 -16.49 25.94
N GLY A 20 -10.24 -16.40 24.61
CA GLY A 20 -10.92 -17.31 23.67
C GLY A 20 -9.90 -17.97 22.75
N GLY A 21 -9.74 -19.30 22.85
CA GLY A 21 -8.69 -20.08 22.15
C GLY A 21 -8.67 -19.97 20.62
N SER A 22 -9.68 -19.37 19.99
CA SER A 22 -9.71 -19.10 18.54
C SER A 22 -8.71 -18.00 18.14
N SER A 23 -8.49 -16.97 18.99
CA SER A 23 -7.52 -15.92 18.67
C SER A 23 -6.09 -16.44 18.67
N ALA A 24 -5.72 -17.24 19.69
CA ALA A 24 -4.37 -17.77 19.83
C ALA A 24 -3.94 -18.67 18.66
N ALA A 25 -4.87 -19.44 18.09
CA ALA A 25 -4.59 -20.28 16.92
C ALA A 25 -4.30 -19.42 15.67
N LEU A 26 -5.06 -18.34 15.47
CA LEU A 26 -4.84 -17.40 14.36
C LEU A 26 -3.57 -16.56 14.56
N ASP A 27 -3.26 -16.18 15.80
CA ASP A 27 -2.01 -15.51 16.15
C ASP A 27 -0.81 -16.40 15.80
N LYS A 28 -0.87 -17.67 16.20
CA LYS A 28 0.14 -18.67 15.83
C LYS A 28 0.24 -18.87 14.31
N LEU A 29 -0.89 -18.92 13.60
CA LEU A 29 -0.89 -19.00 12.14
C LEU A 29 -0.23 -17.77 11.51
N THR A 30 -0.56 -16.57 11.99
CA THR A 30 0.05 -15.31 11.57
C THR A 30 1.57 -15.34 11.77
N GLU A 31 2.05 -15.72 12.96
CA GLU A 31 3.47 -15.84 13.25
C GLU A 31 4.16 -16.84 12.32
N GLN A 32 3.53 -18.00 12.09
CA GLN A 32 4.06 -19.00 11.15
C GLN A 32 4.10 -18.46 9.73
N LEU A 33 3.09 -17.74 9.27
CA LEU A 33 3.07 -17.13 7.94
C LEU A 33 4.18 -16.11 7.80
N VAL A 34 4.33 -15.19 8.76
CA VAL A 34 5.41 -14.20 8.75
C VAL A 34 6.76 -14.90 8.73
N GLY A 35 7.00 -15.85 9.63
CA GLY A 35 8.28 -16.57 9.70
C GLY A 35 8.62 -17.36 8.44
N ASN A 36 7.62 -17.91 7.74
CA ASN A 36 7.85 -18.64 6.49
C ASN A 36 7.99 -17.74 5.27
N LEU A 37 7.34 -16.58 5.24
CA LEU A 37 7.35 -15.66 4.11
C LEU A 37 8.51 -14.67 4.17
N LEU A 38 9.00 -14.35 5.37
CA LEU A 38 10.12 -13.44 5.58
C LEU A 38 11.39 -13.97 4.90
N GLY A 39 12.05 -13.10 4.15
CA GLY A 39 13.28 -13.45 3.41
C GLY A 39 13.05 -14.25 2.12
N ARG A 40 11.80 -14.56 1.75
CA ARG A 40 11.52 -15.19 0.44
C ARG A 40 11.77 -14.19 -0.70
N PRO A 41 12.55 -14.56 -1.74
CA PRO A 41 12.81 -13.67 -2.86
C PRO A 41 11.52 -13.21 -3.56
N GLY A 42 11.38 -11.91 -3.80
CA GLY A 42 10.22 -11.36 -4.51
C GLY A 42 8.92 -11.35 -3.70
N ILE A 43 8.97 -11.60 -2.39
CA ILE A 43 7.86 -11.39 -1.48
C ILE A 43 8.30 -10.34 -0.46
N ASP A 44 7.44 -9.35 -0.23
CA ASP A 44 7.63 -8.35 0.80
C ASP A 44 6.43 -8.44 1.76
N VAL A 45 6.69 -8.59 3.05
CA VAL A 45 5.65 -8.78 4.06
C VAL A 45 5.65 -7.58 4.98
N THR A 46 4.49 -6.93 5.05
CA THR A 46 4.24 -5.83 5.97
C THR A 46 3.18 -6.25 6.95
N LEU A 47 3.50 -6.12 8.23
CA LEU A 47 2.59 -6.36 9.33
C LEU A 47 1.92 -5.02 9.68
N VAL A 48 0.59 -4.99 9.72
CA VAL A 48 -0.18 -3.79 10.10
C VAL A 48 -1.20 -4.14 11.17
N GLY A 49 -1.46 -3.19 12.07
CA GLY A 49 -2.51 -3.32 13.06
C GLY A 49 -3.92 -3.44 12.46
N PRO A 50 -4.95 -3.54 13.32
CA PRO A 50 -6.34 -3.61 12.87
C PRO A 50 -6.70 -2.40 12.02
N LEU A 51 -7.24 -2.64 10.81
CA LEU A 51 -7.51 -1.57 9.84
C LEU A 51 -8.55 -0.55 10.35
N ASP A 52 -9.44 -0.95 11.27
CA ASP A 52 -10.40 -0.08 11.95
C ASP A 52 -9.77 0.83 13.01
N ASP A 53 -8.63 0.45 13.58
CA ASP A 53 -7.95 1.21 14.64
C ASP A 53 -6.82 2.11 14.09
N LEU A 54 -6.53 2.02 12.79
CA LEU A 54 -5.48 2.81 12.14
C LEU A 54 -5.83 4.30 12.14
N GLN A 55 -5.05 5.07 12.89
CA GLN A 55 -5.15 6.53 12.88
C GLN A 55 -4.53 7.13 11.61
N PRO A 56 -5.14 8.16 11.00
CA PRO A 56 -4.52 8.90 9.91
C PRO A 56 -3.13 9.43 10.32
N GLY A 57 -2.12 9.24 9.48
CA GLY A 57 -0.74 9.64 9.77
C GLY A 57 0.02 8.72 10.74
N SER A 58 -0.59 7.62 11.22
CA SER A 58 0.16 6.56 11.90
C SER A 58 1.19 5.90 10.97
N THR A 59 2.23 5.29 11.53
CA THR A 59 3.26 4.58 10.76
C THR A 59 2.68 3.53 9.82
N ASP A 60 1.69 2.77 10.28
CA ASP A 60 1.01 1.76 9.47
C ASP A 60 0.21 2.39 8.33
N ALA A 61 -0.53 3.48 8.60
CA ALA A 61 -1.26 4.21 7.57
C ALA A 61 -0.32 4.78 6.48
N LEU A 62 0.78 5.43 6.89
CA LEU A 62 1.79 5.95 5.97
C LEU A 62 2.47 4.83 5.16
N THR A 63 2.68 3.66 5.79
CA THR A 63 3.24 2.49 5.10
C THR A 63 2.29 2.01 4.01
N LEU A 64 0.99 1.89 4.31
CA LEU A 64 -0.03 1.53 3.33
C LEU A 64 -0.13 2.56 2.19
N GLU A 65 -0.06 3.85 2.49
CA GLU A 65 -0.05 4.92 1.48
C GLU A 65 1.15 4.82 0.53
N SER A 66 2.32 4.47 1.06
CA SER A 66 3.55 4.33 0.27
C SER A 66 3.56 3.11 -0.66
N MET A 67 2.73 2.11 -0.37
CA MET A 67 2.64 0.92 -1.21
C MET A 67 2.04 1.27 -2.56
N THR A 68 2.74 0.87 -3.63
CA THR A 68 2.32 1.04 -5.01
C THR A 68 2.18 -0.31 -5.71
N GLY A 69 1.26 -0.38 -6.67
CA GLY A 69 0.96 -1.62 -7.40
C GLY A 69 0.05 -2.58 -6.65
N ASP A 70 -0.15 -3.77 -7.22
CA ASP A 70 -1.09 -4.74 -6.67
C ASP A 70 -0.55 -5.41 -5.40
N VAL A 71 -1.44 -5.64 -4.44
CA VAL A 71 -1.10 -6.20 -3.12
C VAL A 71 -1.93 -7.43 -2.80
N ALA A 72 -1.37 -8.33 -1.99
CA ALA A 72 -2.15 -9.34 -1.29
C ALA A 72 -2.46 -8.85 0.13
N VAL A 73 -3.69 -9.02 0.59
CA VAL A 73 -4.12 -8.63 1.94
C VAL A 73 -4.60 -9.89 2.65
N LEU A 74 -3.97 -10.25 3.77
CA LEU A 74 -4.38 -11.36 4.62
C LEU A 74 -5.05 -10.78 5.86
N THR A 75 -6.32 -11.10 6.07
CA THR A 75 -7.14 -10.49 7.10
C THR A 75 -8.00 -11.50 7.83
N ARG A 76 -8.32 -11.20 9.10
CA ARG A 76 -9.26 -11.96 9.93
C ARG A 76 -10.69 -11.43 9.81
N VAL A 77 -10.87 -10.17 9.44
CA VAL A 77 -12.22 -9.65 9.19
C VAL A 77 -12.70 -10.14 7.82
N SER A 78 -14.01 -10.09 7.59
CA SER A 78 -14.56 -10.42 6.28
C SER A 78 -13.89 -9.59 5.17
N ILE A 79 -13.74 -10.18 3.98
CA ILE A 79 -13.09 -9.51 2.85
C ILE A 79 -13.80 -8.18 2.52
N ASP A 80 -15.14 -8.15 2.55
CA ASP A 80 -15.90 -6.93 2.25
C ASP A 80 -15.64 -5.83 3.29
N GLN A 81 -15.55 -6.19 4.57
CA GLN A 81 -15.19 -5.25 5.64
C GLN A 81 -13.76 -4.72 5.46
N ALA A 82 -12.79 -5.59 5.17
CA ALA A 82 -11.42 -5.16 4.93
C ALA A 82 -11.31 -4.20 3.74
N MET A 83 -12.05 -4.47 2.65
CA MET A 83 -12.07 -3.59 1.48
C MET A 83 -12.65 -2.21 1.80
N VAL A 84 -13.72 -2.14 2.61
CA VAL A 84 -14.29 -0.86 3.08
C VAL A 84 -13.29 -0.11 3.96
N GLN A 85 -12.64 -0.79 4.90
CA GLN A 85 -11.64 -0.19 5.79
C GLN A 85 -10.44 0.34 5.01
N LEU A 86 -9.88 -0.45 4.08
CA LEU A 86 -8.80 0.00 3.19
C LEU A 86 -9.21 1.24 2.38
N ALA A 87 -10.41 1.25 1.81
CA ALA A 87 -10.91 2.40 1.07
C ALA A 87 -11.04 3.65 1.97
N SER A 88 -11.46 3.49 3.23
CA SER A 88 -11.56 4.60 4.18
C SER A 88 -10.21 5.20 4.57
N LEU A 89 -9.14 4.40 4.50
CA LEU A 89 -7.75 4.81 4.72
C LEU A 89 -7.11 5.42 3.46
N GLY A 90 -7.88 5.64 2.38
CA GLY A 90 -7.34 6.13 1.11
C GLY A 90 -6.57 5.07 0.31
N PHE A 91 -6.55 3.82 0.75
CA PHE A 91 -5.93 2.70 0.04
C PHE A 91 -6.86 2.21 -1.07
N ALA A 92 -6.89 2.94 -2.19
CA ALA A 92 -7.76 2.64 -3.31
C ALA A 92 -7.31 1.41 -4.12
N GLY A 93 -8.24 0.51 -4.41
CA GLY A 93 -8.02 -0.64 -5.27
C GLY A 93 -9.28 -1.46 -5.50
N GLN A 94 -9.20 -2.41 -6.42
CA GLN A 94 -10.28 -3.34 -6.74
C GLN A 94 -9.95 -4.74 -6.25
N ARG A 95 -10.90 -5.36 -5.55
CA ARG A 95 -10.82 -6.77 -5.17
C ARG A 95 -10.64 -7.62 -6.43
N ALA A 96 -9.61 -8.43 -6.47
CA ALA A 96 -9.23 -9.21 -7.63
C ALA A 96 -9.27 -10.71 -7.34
N ARG A 97 -9.69 -11.47 -8.36
CA ARG A 97 -9.79 -12.93 -8.29
C ARG A 97 -8.43 -13.61 -8.12
N HIS A 98 -8.40 -14.61 -7.24
CA HIS A 98 -7.26 -15.51 -7.04
C HIS A 98 -7.75 -16.86 -6.50
N LEU A 99 -6.82 -17.75 -6.15
CA LEU A 99 -7.13 -19.12 -5.75
C LEU A 99 -7.98 -19.21 -4.46
N GLY A 100 -7.73 -18.33 -3.50
CA GLY A 100 -8.49 -18.24 -2.24
C GLY A 100 -9.74 -17.37 -2.32
N ASP A 101 -10.00 -16.74 -3.47
CA ASP A 101 -11.16 -15.89 -3.70
C ASP A 101 -11.62 -15.98 -5.17
N PRO A 102 -12.31 -17.07 -5.55
CA PRO A 102 -12.81 -17.26 -6.90
C PRO A 102 -14.03 -16.39 -7.21
N THR A 103 -14.72 -15.85 -6.19
CA THR A 103 -15.96 -15.08 -6.34
C THR A 103 -15.71 -13.60 -6.60
N ALA A 104 -14.49 -13.12 -6.37
CA ALA A 104 -14.10 -11.75 -6.72
C ALA A 104 -14.37 -11.40 -8.20
N PRO A 105 -14.72 -10.13 -8.46
CA PRO A 105 -14.95 -9.65 -9.81
C PRO A 105 -13.66 -9.69 -10.64
N VAL A 106 -13.83 -9.66 -11.96
CA VAL A 106 -12.70 -9.49 -12.88
C VAL A 106 -12.23 -8.05 -12.75
N ALA A 107 -11.02 -7.87 -12.20
CA ALA A 107 -10.47 -6.55 -11.94
C ALA A 107 -10.16 -5.81 -13.25
N SER A 108 -10.48 -4.52 -13.29
CA SER A 108 -10.09 -3.64 -14.39
C SER A 108 -8.57 -3.54 -14.50
N ALA A 109 -8.03 -3.41 -15.71
CA ALA A 109 -6.60 -3.24 -15.94
C ALA A 109 -6.05 -1.89 -15.43
N ALA A 110 -6.92 -0.89 -15.24
CA ALA A 110 -6.53 0.47 -14.88
C ALA A 110 -6.45 0.73 -13.36
N ALA A 111 -6.91 -0.20 -12.53
CA ALA A 111 -6.95 -0.04 -11.08
C ALA A 111 -5.98 -1.01 -10.39
N ARG A 112 -5.43 -0.59 -9.25
CA ARG A 112 -4.67 -1.44 -8.33
C ARG A 112 -5.50 -2.68 -7.98
N ARG A 113 -4.93 -3.86 -8.07
CA ARG A 113 -5.58 -5.10 -7.63
C ARG A 113 -5.27 -5.40 -6.18
N ILE A 114 -6.31 -5.76 -5.43
CA ILE A 114 -6.22 -6.20 -4.04
C ILE A 114 -6.65 -7.66 -4.00
N TYR A 115 -5.70 -8.56 -3.75
CA TYR A 115 -5.95 -9.99 -3.59
C TYR A 115 -6.20 -10.28 -2.11
N ALA A 116 -7.47 -10.20 -1.71
CA ALA A 116 -7.86 -10.37 -0.32
C ALA A 116 -8.01 -11.85 0.04
N PHE A 117 -7.35 -12.28 1.11
CA PHE A 117 -7.41 -13.62 1.65
C PHE A 117 -7.99 -13.60 3.06
N ASP A 118 -8.91 -14.53 3.31
CA ASP A 118 -9.51 -14.73 4.62
C ASP A 118 -8.70 -15.75 5.43
N LEU A 119 -8.14 -15.31 6.55
CA LEU A 119 -7.35 -16.16 7.46
C LEU A 119 -8.18 -17.21 8.19
N HIS A 120 -9.52 -17.13 8.16
CA HIS A 120 -10.40 -18.17 8.69
C HIS A 120 -10.52 -19.38 7.77
N GLN A 121 -9.98 -19.32 6.54
CA GLN A 121 -9.97 -20.47 5.65
C GLN A 121 -9.16 -21.63 6.27
N PRO A 122 -9.66 -22.88 6.20
CA PRO A 122 -9.02 -24.04 6.83
C PRO A 122 -7.84 -24.54 6.00
N TRP A 123 -6.91 -23.66 5.67
CA TRP A 123 -5.72 -23.96 4.90
C TRP A 123 -4.55 -24.27 5.83
N THR A 124 -3.78 -25.29 5.45
CA THR A 124 -2.47 -25.54 6.03
C THR A 124 -1.50 -24.42 5.68
N ILE A 125 -0.45 -24.26 6.48
CA ILE A 125 0.60 -23.25 6.22
C ILE A 125 1.21 -23.41 4.82
N GLN A 126 1.38 -24.65 4.34
CA GLN A 126 1.94 -24.92 3.02
C GLN A 126 1.00 -24.44 1.91
N GLN A 127 -0.31 -24.66 2.06
CA GLN A 127 -1.31 -24.18 1.09
C GLN A 127 -1.32 -22.65 0.99
N TRP A 128 -1.16 -21.95 2.11
CA TRP A 128 -1.01 -20.50 2.11
C TRP A 128 0.21 -20.04 1.32
N ILE A 129 1.37 -20.64 1.60
CA ILE A 129 2.62 -20.31 0.91
C ILE A 129 2.49 -20.58 -0.59
N ASP A 130 2.00 -21.76 -0.97
CA ASP A 130 1.83 -22.17 -2.37
C ASP A 130 0.89 -21.21 -3.12
N ALA A 131 -0.22 -20.79 -2.48
CA ALA A 131 -1.16 -19.84 -3.07
C ALA A 131 -0.53 -18.46 -3.31
N LEU A 132 0.25 -17.95 -2.35
CA LEU A 132 0.94 -16.66 -2.46
C LEU A 132 2.08 -16.70 -3.48
N GLU A 133 2.84 -17.79 -3.53
CA GLU A 133 3.89 -17.98 -4.53
C GLU A 133 3.32 -18.10 -5.94
N ARG A 134 2.21 -18.82 -6.09
CA ARG A 134 1.50 -18.90 -7.37
C ARG A 134 0.95 -17.54 -7.79
N LEU A 135 0.40 -16.77 -6.86
CA LEU A 135 -0.03 -15.39 -7.13
C LEU A 135 1.13 -14.52 -7.61
N ARG A 136 2.29 -14.60 -6.94
CA ARG A 136 3.52 -13.90 -7.37
C ARG A 136 3.93 -14.33 -8.78
N GLN A 137 3.92 -15.63 -9.07
CA GLN A 137 4.27 -16.17 -10.39
C GLN A 137 3.35 -15.64 -11.48
N VAL A 138 2.03 -15.67 -11.26
CA VAL A 138 1.03 -15.15 -12.22
C VAL A 138 1.26 -13.67 -12.50
N LYS A 139 1.60 -12.88 -11.47
CA LYS A 139 1.92 -11.46 -11.64
C LYS A 139 3.25 -11.22 -12.37
N SER A 140 4.21 -12.13 -12.27
CA SER A 140 5.53 -12.01 -12.88
C SER A 140 5.58 -12.39 -14.37
N VAL A 141 4.47 -12.88 -14.95
CA VAL A 141 4.42 -13.20 -16.38
C VAL A 141 4.36 -11.90 -17.18
N LYS A 142 5.52 -11.44 -17.62
CA LYS A 142 5.62 -10.39 -18.65
C LYS A 142 5.13 -10.97 -19.97
N THR A 143 3.86 -10.73 -20.29
CA THR A 143 3.34 -11.01 -21.63
C THR A 143 3.98 -10.01 -22.58
N PHE A 144 4.92 -10.48 -23.39
CA PHE A 144 5.37 -9.72 -24.56
C PHE A 144 4.26 -9.80 -25.60
N ASP A 145 3.80 -8.65 -26.08
CA ASP A 145 2.89 -8.60 -27.23
C ASP A 145 3.60 -9.23 -28.43
N LEU A 146 3.13 -10.40 -28.86
CA LEU A 146 3.67 -11.12 -30.02
C LEU A 146 3.20 -10.52 -31.35
N MET A 147 2.93 -9.20 -31.41
CA MET A 147 2.50 -8.54 -32.65
C MET A 147 3.56 -7.56 -33.17
N PRO A 148 4.57 -8.05 -33.91
CA PRO A 148 5.38 -7.19 -34.77
C PRO A 148 4.60 -6.92 -36.06
N GLY A 149 4.08 -5.71 -36.22
CA GLY A 149 3.66 -5.19 -37.53
C GLY A 149 2.16 -5.14 -37.79
N ALA A 150 1.48 -4.14 -37.22
CA ALA A 150 0.43 -3.46 -37.96
C ALA A 150 1.04 -2.17 -38.53
N SER A 151 1.32 -2.21 -39.82
CA SER A 151 1.82 -1.09 -40.62
C SER A 151 0.99 0.16 -40.37
N ARG A 152 1.70 1.30 -40.22
CA ARG A 152 1.13 2.64 -40.35
C ARG A 152 0.32 2.69 -41.66
N SER A 153 -1.00 2.77 -41.56
CA SER A 153 -1.81 3.23 -42.69
C SER A 153 -1.66 4.74 -42.76
N VAL A 154 -0.72 5.18 -43.60
CA VAL A 154 -0.72 6.53 -44.17
C VAL A 154 -1.93 6.63 -45.10
N SER A 155 -2.98 7.29 -44.65
CA SER A 155 -4.00 7.84 -45.55
C SER A 155 -3.70 9.32 -45.73
N ASP A 156 -3.08 9.61 -46.87
CA ASP A 156 -2.86 10.94 -47.41
C ASP A 156 -4.12 11.45 -48.14
N ALA A 157 -4.24 12.78 -48.18
CA ALA A 157 -5.20 13.66 -48.85
C ALA A 157 -6.65 13.64 -48.31
N SER A 158 -7.21 14.76 -47.81
CA SER A 158 -7.28 16.04 -48.52
C SER A 158 -7.43 17.25 -47.57
N LYS A 159 -6.66 18.32 -47.86
CA LYS A 159 -6.97 19.73 -47.49
C LYS A 159 -8.31 20.16 -48.14
N PRO A 160 -9.11 21.08 -47.56
CA PRO A 160 -8.85 22.52 -47.77
C PRO A 160 -9.20 23.48 -46.59
N VAL A 161 -8.39 24.55 -46.53
CA VAL A 161 -8.75 25.96 -46.24
C VAL A 161 -9.21 26.36 -44.82
N SER A 162 -8.31 27.12 -44.16
CA SER A 162 -8.57 28.00 -43.01
C SER A 162 -9.38 29.25 -43.41
N PRO A 163 -9.99 29.94 -42.42
CA PRO A 163 -9.45 31.25 -42.01
C PRO A 163 -9.42 31.37 -40.47
N ARG A 164 -8.25 31.56 -39.84
CA ARG A 164 -7.63 32.85 -39.47
C ARG A 164 -8.58 33.82 -38.75
N PHE A 165 -8.47 33.87 -37.42
CA PHE A 165 -8.60 35.10 -36.65
C PHE A 165 -7.42 35.24 -35.68
N GLN A 166 -6.72 36.35 -35.84
CA GLN A 166 -5.75 36.97 -34.93
C GLN A 166 -6.56 37.64 -33.78
N ALA A 167 -6.10 38.05 -32.61
CA ALA A 167 -4.80 38.31 -32.00
C ALA A 167 -4.98 38.38 -30.46
N GLU A 168 -3.95 38.09 -29.66
CA GLU A 168 -3.69 38.71 -28.34
C GLU A 168 -3.41 40.22 -28.51
N PRO A 169 -3.22 41.11 -27.48
CA PRO A 169 -2.94 40.88 -26.04
C PRO A 169 -3.64 41.87 -25.06
N ILE A 170 -3.73 41.58 -23.75
CA ILE A 170 -3.74 42.66 -22.72
C ILE A 170 -2.94 42.25 -21.47
N ILE A 171 -1.87 43.00 -21.26
CA ILE A 171 -1.05 43.14 -20.06
C ILE A 171 -1.77 44.02 -19.03
N LYS A 172 -1.83 43.58 -17.76
CA LYS A 172 -1.81 44.43 -16.55
C LYS A 172 -1.13 43.60 -15.43
N GLN A 173 0.18 43.71 -15.19
CA GLN A 173 0.81 44.66 -14.26
C GLN A 173 -0.03 45.01 -13.03
N SER A 174 0.36 44.45 -11.88
CA SER A 174 0.59 45.23 -10.65
C SER A 174 1.66 44.53 -9.81
N ALA A 175 2.68 45.31 -9.49
CA ALA A 175 3.82 45.00 -8.63
C ALA A 175 3.54 45.39 -7.18
N HIS A 176 4.53 45.10 -6.31
CA HIS A 176 4.73 45.54 -4.92
C HIS A 176 4.04 44.63 -3.88
N GLN A 177 4.68 44.11 -2.83
CA GLN A 177 5.84 44.58 -2.06
C GLN A 177 6.36 43.41 -1.19
N SER A 178 7.67 43.28 -1.03
CA SER A 178 8.31 42.63 0.14
C SER A 178 8.72 43.74 1.13
N PRO A 179 9.26 43.42 2.32
CA PRO A 179 8.76 42.62 3.46
C PRO A 179 8.55 43.53 4.71
N PRO A 180 8.25 42.97 5.89
CA PRO A 180 9.16 43.31 6.99
C PRO A 180 9.57 42.14 7.89
N VAL A 181 10.75 42.36 8.46
CA VAL A 181 11.50 41.63 9.47
C VAL A 181 10.72 41.53 10.80
N GLY A 182 10.84 40.39 11.50
CA GLY A 182 10.26 40.26 12.84
C GLY A 182 10.53 38.94 13.57
N GLN A 183 11.73 38.86 14.17
CA GLN A 183 11.99 38.31 15.51
C GLN A 183 11.89 36.79 15.76
N SER A 184 13.09 36.21 15.91
CA SER A 184 13.55 35.51 17.13
C SER A 184 12.53 34.65 17.89
N GLY A 185 12.53 33.35 17.55
CA GLY A 185 12.14 32.28 18.47
C GLY A 185 13.37 31.42 18.74
N SER A 186 13.85 31.48 19.98
CA SER A 186 14.99 30.71 20.51
C SER A 186 14.83 29.19 20.31
N PRO A 187 15.92 28.43 20.14
CA PRO A 187 15.87 26.97 20.23
C PRO A 187 15.43 26.56 21.65
N PRO A 188 14.61 25.52 21.81
CA PRO A 188 14.32 24.95 23.12
C PRO A 188 15.62 24.44 23.74
N SER A 189 15.86 24.88 24.98
CA SER A 189 17.05 24.57 25.77
C SER A 189 17.30 23.06 25.89
N ASP A 190 18.54 22.65 25.60
CA ASP A 190 19.15 21.34 25.89
C ASP A 190 19.27 21.02 27.40
N GLY A 191 18.48 21.67 28.26
CA GLY A 191 18.51 21.47 29.71
C GLY A 191 17.72 20.27 30.21
N HIS A 192 16.92 19.62 29.35
CA HIS A 192 16.06 18.51 29.74
C HIS A 192 16.76 17.13 29.65
N LEU A 193 17.97 17.07 29.07
CA LEU A 193 18.76 15.84 28.99
C LEU A 193 19.66 15.66 30.23
N ASP A 194 20.15 16.74 30.83
CA ASP A 194 20.95 16.69 32.06
C ASP A 194 20.12 16.20 33.26
N ASP A 195 18.86 16.66 33.39
CA ASP A 195 17.95 16.18 34.43
C ASP A 195 17.60 14.68 34.31
N LEU A 196 17.72 14.09 33.11
CA LEU A 196 17.49 12.65 32.89
C LEU A 196 18.72 11.80 33.19
N LEU A 197 19.93 12.39 33.14
CA LEU A 197 21.18 11.72 33.51
C LEU A 197 21.31 11.58 35.04
N ASP A 198 20.91 12.62 35.79
CA ASP A 198 20.91 12.57 37.27
C ASP A 198 19.87 11.57 37.83
N GLN A 199 18.76 11.32 37.14
CA GLN A 199 17.76 10.32 37.56
C GLN A 199 18.22 8.87 37.35
N LEU A 200 19.12 8.61 36.39
CA LEU A 200 19.67 7.28 36.14
C LEU A 200 20.72 6.86 37.19
N ASP A 201 21.46 7.82 37.75
CA ASP A 201 22.47 7.55 38.78
C ASP A 201 21.86 7.21 40.16
N GLN A 202 20.63 7.69 40.44
CA GLN A 202 19.90 7.36 41.68
C GLN A 202 19.18 6.00 41.67
N SER A 203 19.16 5.30 40.52
CA SER A 203 18.40 4.05 40.37
C SER A 203 19.18 2.79 40.75
N ASP A 204 20.43 2.92 41.21
CA ASP A 204 21.33 1.80 41.54
C ASP A 204 21.89 1.88 42.99
N LEU A 205 21.02 2.24 43.95
CA LEU A 205 21.28 2.23 45.40
C LEU A 205 20.20 1.49 46.17
#